data_AF-A0A023FVN4-F1
#
_entry.id   AF-A0A023FVN4-F1
#
_cell.length_a   1.000
_cell.length_b   1.000
_cell.length_c   1.000
_cell.angle_alpha   90.00
_cell.angle_beta   90.00
_cell.angle_gamma   90.00
#
_symmetry.space_group_name_H-M   'P 1'
#
loop_
_entity.id
_entity.type
_entity.pdbx_description
1 polymer ?
#
loop_
_entity_poly.entity_id
_entity_poly.type
_entity_poly.pdbx_seq_one_letter_code
_entity_poly.pdbx_strand_id
1 'polypeptide(L)'
;MSCSCACDARHFGKIAALTKMAARLTKALRTLKSIQQCRPLSAEAAAATAKANNAGYCFELSEEQKEYQNLARKFSREEILPKAAHYDRTGEFPWDIIKKAFEVGLMNLSIPAKYGGPDLKSFETCLCIEEFAHACSGICLALTGTELGQTPVILSGNEEQKKKYLGRLIEEPLLAAYCVTEPGAGSDVAGIKTRAEKKGDKWVLNGQKMWITNGGVANWYFVLARSNPDPK
;
A
#
# COMPACT_ATOMS: atom_id res chain seq x y z
N MET A 1 51.76 -1.22 23.55
CA MET A 1 50.45 -0.53 23.61
C MET A 1 49.82 -0.63 22.25
N SER A 2 48.67 -1.28 22.19
CA SER A 2 48.01 -1.85 21.01
C SER A 2 47.29 -0.81 20.15
N CYS A 3 47.56 -0.88 18.85
CA CYS A 3 46.80 -0.22 17.79
C CYS A 3 45.51 -1.03 17.52
N SER A 4 44.33 -0.41 17.63
CA SER A 4 43.04 -1.06 17.32
C SER A 4 42.44 -0.47 16.06
N CYS A 5 42.24 -1.36 15.08
CA CYS A 5 41.66 -1.12 13.78
C CYS A 5 40.15 -0.83 13.90
N ALA A 6 39.69 0.33 13.43
CA ALA A 6 38.27 0.62 13.26
C ALA A 6 37.79 0.01 11.93
N CYS A 7 37.22 -1.19 11.98
CA CYS A 7 36.58 -1.81 10.82
C CYS A 7 35.14 -1.28 10.65
N ASP A 8 34.82 -0.90 9.42
CA ASP A 8 33.70 -0.07 8.99
C ASP A 8 32.33 -0.78 9.09
N ALA A 9 31.52 -0.41 10.10
CA ALA A 9 30.17 -0.93 10.32
C ALA A 9 29.18 -0.63 9.17
N ARG A 10 29.51 0.29 8.24
CA ARG A 10 28.69 0.60 7.07
C ARG A 10 28.81 -0.42 5.94
N HIS A 11 29.86 -1.26 5.96
CA HIS A 11 30.05 -2.31 4.94
C HIS A 11 29.18 -3.55 5.21
N PHE A 12 29.00 -3.91 6.49
CA PHE A 12 28.18 -5.05 6.90
C PHE A 12 26.68 -4.86 6.62
N GLY A 13 26.15 -3.64 6.74
CA GLY A 13 24.74 -3.34 6.45
C GLY A 13 24.36 -3.50 4.97
N LYS A 14 25.28 -3.16 4.05
CA LYS A 14 25.07 -3.34 2.60
C LYS A 14 25.13 -4.80 2.18
N ILE A 15 26.01 -5.59 2.80
CA ILE A 15 26.12 -7.03 2.55
C ILE A 15 24.84 -7.73 3.01
N ALA A 16 24.33 -7.43 4.22
CA ALA A 16 23.09 -8.01 4.73
C ALA A 16 21.84 -7.67 3.88
N ALA A 17 21.76 -6.45 3.32
CA ALA A 17 20.70 -6.04 2.40
C ALA A 17 20.77 -6.80 1.06
N LEU A 18 21.98 -6.97 0.51
CA LEU A 18 22.22 -7.76 -0.70
C LEU A 18 21.89 -9.25 -0.49
N THR A 19 22.19 -9.80 0.69
CA THR A 19 21.85 -11.20 1.03
C THR A 19 20.33 -11.40 1.16
N LYS A 20 19.60 -10.44 1.74
CA LYS A 20 18.12 -10.48 1.82
C LYS A 20 17.47 -10.32 0.45
N MET A 21 18.02 -9.47 -0.41
CA MET A 21 17.54 -9.27 -1.78
C MET A 21 17.80 -10.51 -2.66
N ALA A 22 18.97 -11.14 -2.53
CA ALA A 22 19.28 -12.42 -3.18
C ALA A 22 18.36 -13.54 -2.68
N ALA A 23 18.05 -13.60 -1.37
CA ALA A 23 17.12 -14.58 -0.82
C ALA A 23 15.67 -14.38 -1.34
N ARG A 24 15.21 -13.12 -1.49
CA ARG A 24 13.91 -12.77 -2.11
C ARG A 24 13.87 -13.16 -3.60
N LEU A 25 14.93 -12.90 -4.36
CA LEU A 25 15.08 -13.37 -5.75
C LEU A 25 15.06 -14.90 -5.86
N THR A 26 15.72 -15.59 -4.93
CA THR A 26 15.79 -17.06 -4.92
C THR A 26 14.43 -17.69 -4.57
N LYS A 27 13.65 -17.07 -3.68
CA LYS A 27 12.27 -17.51 -3.35
C LYS A 27 11.29 -17.19 -4.47
N ALA A 28 11.41 -16.03 -5.11
CA ALA A 28 10.65 -15.68 -6.32
C ALA A 28 10.94 -16.64 -7.48
N LEU A 29 12.22 -16.99 -7.72
CA LEU A 29 12.64 -17.96 -8.73
C LEU A 29 12.16 -19.39 -8.44
N ARG A 30 12.06 -19.80 -7.17
CA ARG A 30 11.48 -21.10 -6.78
C ARG A 30 9.97 -21.15 -6.99
N THR A 31 9.28 -20.03 -6.76
CA THR A 31 7.83 -19.91 -7.00
C THR A 31 7.53 -19.91 -8.49
N LEU A 32 8.34 -19.19 -9.29
CA LEU A 32 8.31 -19.20 -10.76
C LEU A 32 8.56 -20.59 -11.37
N LYS A 33 9.44 -21.39 -10.77
CA LYS A 33 9.67 -22.78 -11.22
C LYS A 33 8.49 -23.72 -10.92
N SER A 34 7.70 -23.46 -9.88
CA SER A 34 6.47 -24.23 -9.63
C SER A 34 5.33 -23.86 -10.59
N ILE A 35 5.34 -22.61 -11.08
CA ILE A 35 4.39 -22.12 -12.08
C ILE A 35 4.73 -22.69 -13.48
N GLN A 36 6.02 -22.88 -13.79
CA GLN A 36 6.49 -23.47 -15.05
C GLN A 36 6.15 -24.94 -15.29
N GLN A 37 5.55 -25.66 -14.32
CA GLN A 37 5.09 -27.04 -14.53
C GLN A 37 3.65 -27.16 -15.04
N CYS A 38 2.94 -26.04 -15.25
CA CYS A 38 1.72 -26.07 -16.03
C CYS A 38 2.07 -26.14 -17.52
N ARG A 39 1.67 -27.24 -18.18
CA ARG A 39 1.64 -27.41 -19.65
C ARG A 39 1.16 -26.11 -20.32
N PRO A 40 1.61 -25.78 -21.55
CA PRO A 40 1.10 -24.62 -22.26
C PRO A 40 -0.37 -24.88 -22.56
N LEU A 41 -1.26 -24.30 -21.75
CA LEU A 41 -2.66 -24.16 -22.13
C LEU A 41 -2.65 -23.18 -23.31
N SER A 42 -3.09 -23.76 -24.43
CA SER A 42 -2.76 -23.42 -25.80
C SER A 42 -2.99 -21.95 -26.16
N ALA A 43 -2.25 -21.51 -27.17
CA ALA A 43 -2.50 -20.29 -27.92
C ALA A 43 -3.98 -20.14 -28.39
N GLU A 44 -4.79 -21.19 -28.30
CA GLU A 44 -6.24 -21.17 -28.55
C GLU A 44 -7.02 -20.42 -27.47
N ALA A 45 -6.59 -20.45 -26.19
CA ALA A 45 -7.22 -19.64 -25.14
C ALA A 45 -6.94 -18.15 -25.37
N ALA A 46 -5.69 -17.80 -25.70
CA ALA A 46 -5.31 -16.44 -26.07
C ALA A 46 -5.99 -15.97 -27.38
N ALA A 47 -6.17 -16.86 -28.35
CA ALA A 47 -6.88 -16.58 -29.59
C ALA A 47 -8.40 -16.47 -29.42
N ALA A 48 -8.99 -17.17 -28.43
CA ALA A 48 -10.40 -17.03 -28.09
C ALA A 48 -10.68 -15.65 -27.46
N THR A 49 -9.77 -15.15 -26.62
CA THR A 49 -9.85 -13.79 -26.05
C THR A 49 -9.62 -12.72 -27.11
N ALA A 50 -8.73 -12.96 -28.08
CA ALA A 50 -8.47 -12.05 -29.19
C ALA A 50 -9.62 -11.96 -30.21
N LYS A 51 -10.57 -12.91 -30.20
CA LYS A 51 -11.75 -12.90 -31.07
C LYS A 51 -12.93 -12.09 -30.54
N ALA A 52 -12.84 -11.55 -29.33
CA ALA A 52 -13.78 -10.56 -28.82
C ALA A 52 -13.36 -9.15 -29.29
N ASN A 53 -13.27 -8.97 -30.61
CA ASN A 53 -13.46 -7.64 -31.20
C ASN A 53 -14.93 -7.27 -30.98
N ASN A 54 -15.21 -6.57 -29.88
CA ASN A 54 -16.49 -5.92 -29.70
C ASN A 54 -16.22 -4.45 -29.43
N ALA A 55 -16.50 -3.61 -30.43
CA ALA A 55 -16.56 -2.16 -30.28
C ALA A 55 -17.81 -1.77 -29.45
N GLY A 56 -17.86 -2.24 -28.20
CA GLY A 56 -19.00 -2.14 -27.29
C GLY A 56 -18.60 -2.43 -25.84
N TYR A 57 -19.60 -2.59 -24.96
CA TYR A 57 -19.37 -2.83 -23.54
C TYR A 57 -18.80 -4.22 -23.28
N CYS A 58 -17.83 -4.31 -22.36
CA CYS A 58 -17.26 -5.56 -21.86
C CYS A 58 -17.38 -5.58 -20.33
N PHE A 59 -18.03 -6.61 -19.79
CA PHE A 59 -18.20 -6.84 -18.35
C PHE A 59 -17.40 -8.05 -17.86
N GLU A 60 -16.66 -8.70 -18.76
CA GLU A 60 -15.79 -9.82 -18.42
C GLU A 60 -14.46 -9.29 -17.86
N LEU A 61 -14.02 -9.85 -16.74
CA LEU A 61 -12.71 -9.54 -16.19
C LEU A 61 -11.60 -10.13 -17.06
N SER A 62 -10.49 -9.41 -17.21
CA SER A 62 -9.28 -9.97 -17.77
C SER A 62 -8.75 -11.11 -16.88
N GLU A 63 -7.92 -11.98 -17.44
CA GLU A 63 -7.33 -13.08 -16.65
C GLU A 63 -6.46 -12.54 -15.50
N GLU A 64 -5.71 -11.46 -15.71
CA GLU A 64 -4.95 -10.78 -14.65
C GLU A 64 -5.88 -10.22 -13.55
N GLN A 65 -7.00 -9.60 -13.92
CA GLN A 65 -8.01 -9.13 -12.96
C GLN A 65 -8.61 -10.28 -12.15
N LYS A 66 -8.89 -11.42 -12.79
CA LYS A 66 -9.35 -12.64 -12.10
C LYS A 66 -8.30 -13.20 -11.15
N GLU A 67 -7.02 -13.16 -11.50
CA GLU A 67 -5.92 -13.60 -10.63
C GLU A 67 -5.85 -12.76 -9.35
N TYR A 68 -5.89 -11.43 -9.47
CA TYR A 68 -5.92 -10.54 -8.29
C TYR A 68 -7.17 -10.75 -7.44
N GLN A 69 -8.35 -10.85 -8.06
CA GLN A 69 -9.59 -11.12 -7.35
C GLN A 69 -9.52 -12.46 -6.59
N ASN A 70 -9.03 -13.51 -7.24
CA ASN A 70 -8.91 -14.84 -6.62
C ASN A 70 -7.88 -14.86 -5.47
N LEU A 71 -6.76 -14.16 -5.63
CA LEU A 71 -5.77 -14.01 -4.57
C LEU A 71 -6.36 -13.29 -3.35
N ALA A 72 -7.04 -12.15 -3.57
CA ALA A 72 -7.70 -11.39 -2.53
C ALA A 72 -8.83 -12.18 -1.85
N ARG A 73 -9.63 -12.91 -2.62
CA ARG A 73 -10.70 -13.80 -2.12
C ARG A 73 -10.15 -14.90 -1.22
N LYS A 74 -9.09 -15.57 -1.67
CA LYS A 74 -8.44 -16.64 -0.90
C LYS A 74 -7.91 -16.08 0.41
N PHE A 75 -7.15 -14.98 0.35
CA PHE A 75 -6.61 -14.31 1.54
C PHE A 75 -7.73 -13.90 2.51
N SER A 76 -8.82 -13.35 1.99
CA SER A 76 -9.96 -12.91 2.81
C SER A 76 -10.63 -14.07 3.54
N ARG A 77 -10.82 -15.21 2.87
CA ARG A 77 -11.44 -16.40 3.47
C ARG A 77 -10.54 -17.10 4.48
N GLU A 78 -9.24 -17.18 4.19
CA GLU A 78 -8.29 -17.96 4.99
C GLU A 78 -7.69 -17.15 6.16
N GLU A 79 -7.51 -15.84 6.01
CA GLU A 79 -6.76 -15.02 6.97
C GLU A 79 -7.61 -13.96 7.67
N ILE A 80 -8.54 -13.31 6.96
CA ILE A 80 -9.37 -12.22 7.52
C ILE A 80 -10.61 -12.79 8.22
N LEU A 81 -11.44 -13.53 7.49
CA LEU A 81 -12.77 -13.98 7.94
C LEU A 81 -12.74 -14.76 9.26
N PRO A 82 -11.81 -15.71 9.50
CA PRO A 82 -11.77 -16.47 10.75
C PRO A 82 -11.44 -15.61 11.98
N LYS A 83 -10.80 -14.45 11.79
CA LYS A 83 -10.34 -13.55 12.86
C LYS A 83 -11.18 -12.29 13.01
N ALA A 84 -12.08 -12.01 12.06
CA ALA A 84 -12.88 -10.78 12.03
C ALA A 84 -13.62 -10.52 13.35
N ALA A 85 -14.34 -11.52 13.87
CA ALA A 85 -15.09 -11.39 15.13
C ALA A 85 -14.20 -11.19 16.37
N HIS A 86 -12.95 -11.65 16.33
CA HIS A 86 -12.01 -11.41 17.42
C HIS A 86 -11.58 -9.93 17.42
N TYR A 87 -11.11 -9.42 16.28
CA TYR A 87 -10.67 -8.03 16.15
C TYR A 87 -11.79 -7.01 16.40
N ASP A 88 -13.02 -7.33 16.01
CA ASP A 88 -14.19 -6.52 16.33
C ASP A 88 -14.41 -6.41 17.85
N ARG A 89 -14.37 -7.53 18.58
CA ARG A 89 -14.62 -7.55 20.02
C ARG A 89 -13.49 -6.95 20.84
N THR A 90 -12.24 -7.12 20.42
CA THR A 90 -11.06 -6.66 21.18
C THR A 90 -10.65 -5.24 20.81
N GLY A 91 -10.96 -4.78 19.60
CA GLY A 91 -10.48 -3.50 19.07
C GLY A 91 -8.97 -3.46 18.81
N GLU A 92 -8.30 -4.61 18.83
CA GLU A 92 -6.86 -4.70 18.55
C GLU A 92 -6.55 -4.39 17.08
N PHE A 93 -5.39 -3.79 16.82
CA PHE A 93 -4.96 -3.55 15.45
C PHE A 93 -4.40 -4.83 14.81
N PRO A 94 -4.86 -5.25 13.62
CA PRO A 94 -4.62 -6.58 13.06
C PRO A 94 -3.23 -6.71 12.38
N TRP A 95 -2.15 -6.46 13.11
CA TRP A 95 -0.79 -6.44 12.58
C TRP A 95 -0.33 -7.75 11.93
N ASP A 96 -0.83 -8.89 12.39
CA ASP A 96 -0.56 -10.20 11.80
C ASP A 96 -1.14 -10.29 10.38
N ILE A 97 -2.37 -9.82 10.17
CA ILE A 97 -3.04 -9.76 8.87
C ILE A 97 -2.31 -8.75 7.97
N ILE A 98 -1.97 -7.56 8.48
CA ILE A 98 -1.21 -6.55 7.71
C ILE A 98 0.09 -7.15 7.17
N LYS A 99 0.88 -7.82 8.02
CA LYS A 99 2.16 -8.42 7.62
C LYS A 99 1.96 -9.52 6.58
N LYS A 100 0.96 -10.39 6.76
CA LYS A 100 0.64 -11.44 5.79
C LYS A 100 0.18 -10.86 4.45
N ALA A 101 -0.70 -9.86 4.46
CA ALA A 101 -1.17 -9.18 3.25
C ALA A 101 0.00 -8.55 2.49
N PHE A 102 0.92 -7.91 3.19
CA PHE A 102 2.15 -7.38 2.61
C PHE A 102 3.02 -8.48 1.98
N GLU A 103 3.23 -9.60 2.67
CA GLU A 103 4.03 -10.72 2.18
C GLU A 103 3.49 -11.36 0.89
N VAL A 104 2.16 -11.39 0.72
CA VAL A 104 1.50 -11.93 -0.48
C VAL A 104 1.24 -10.89 -1.56
N GLY A 105 1.67 -9.64 -1.37
CA GLY A 105 1.54 -8.57 -2.37
C GLY A 105 0.16 -7.94 -2.47
N LEU A 106 -0.67 -8.04 -1.42
CA LEU A 106 -2.03 -7.48 -1.35
C LEU A 106 -2.10 -6.11 -0.66
N MET A 107 -0.98 -5.39 -0.61
CA MET A 107 -0.89 -4.04 -0.04
C MET A 107 -0.22 -3.08 -1.02
N ASN A 108 -0.53 -1.79 -0.87
CA ASN A 108 0.10 -0.72 -1.65
C ASN A 108 -0.04 -0.91 -3.17
N LEU A 109 -1.19 -1.43 -3.58
CA LEU A 109 -1.48 -1.93 -4.93
C LEU A 109 -1.30 -0.87 -6.02
N SER A 110 -1.63 0.39 -5.73
CA SER A 110 -1.48 1.51 -6.66
C SER A 110 -0.08 2.14 -6.74
N ILE A 111 0.92 1.68 -5.96
CA ILE A 111 2.28 2.22 -6.07
C ILE A 111 2.86 1.89 -7.46
N PRO A 112 3.36 2.89 -8.22
CA PRO A 112 3.92 2.64 -9.54
C PRO A 112 5.10 1.67 -9.55
N ALA A 113 5.21 0.88 -10.62
CA ALA A 113 6.24 -0.15 -10.78
C ALA A 113 7.67 0.39 -10.69
N LYS A 114 7.90 1.65 -11.14
CA LYS A 114 9.20 2.32 -11.00
C LYS A 114 9.66 2.54 -9.55
N TYR A 115 8.75 2.43 -8.58
CA TYR A 115 9.03 2.48 -7.15
C TYR A 115 8.90 1.10 -6.47
N GLY A 116 8.74 0.04 -7.26
CA GLY A 116 8.68 -1.35 -6.80
C GLY A 116 7.28 -1.87 -6.44
N GLY A 117 6.23 -1.09 -6.71
CA GLY A 117 4.85 -1.50 -6.47
C GLY A 117 4.18 -2.20 -7.66
N PRO A 118 2.93 -2.67 -7.49
CA PRO A 118 2.20 -3.42 -8.53
C PRO A 118 1.65 -2.56 -9.69
N ASP A 119 1.58 -1.23 -9.53
CA ASP A 119 1.01 -0.29 -10.50
C ASP A 119 -0.45 -0.57 -10.92
N LEU A 120 -1.24 -1.20 -10.04
CA LEU A 120 -2.65 -1.47 -10.30
C LEU A 120 -3.45 -0.18 -10.41
N LYS A 121 -4.43 -0.17 -11.32
CA LYS A 121 -5.35 0.96 -11.49
C LYS A 121 -6.55 0.78 -10.57
N SER A 122 -7.39 1.81 -10.54
CA SER A 122 -8.54 1.88 -9.64
C SER A 122 -9.48 0.67 -9.75
N PHE A 123 -9.63 0.11 -10.96
CA PHE A 123 -10.54 -1.01 -11.17
C PHE A 123 -10.02 -2.30 -10.52
N GLU A 124 -8.76 -2.66 -10.74
CA GLU A 124 -8.14 -3.83 -10.11
C GLU A 124 -8.08 -3.69 -8.58
N THR A 125 -7.81 -2.48 -8.08
CA THR A 125 -7.86 -2.21 -6.63
C THR A 125 -9.27 -2.41 -6.06
N CYS A 126 -10.32 -1.96 -6.75
CA CYS A 126 -11.71 -2.23 -6.34
C CYS A 126 -12.01 -3.73 -6.22
N LEU A 127 -11.54 -4.56 -7.17
CA LEU A 127 -11.74 -6.01 -7.12
C LEU A 127 -11.14 -6.63 -5.85
N CYS A 128 -9.93 -6.21 -5.46
CA CYS A 128 -9.30 -6.68 -4.22
C CYS A 128 -10.05 -6.19 -2.97
N ILE A 129 -10.42 -4.91 -2.95
CA ILE A 129 -11.10 -4.26 -1.81
C ILE A 129 -12.46 -4.90 -1.55
N GLU A 130 -13.22 -5.26 -2.59
CA GLU A 130 -14.50 -5.94 -2.47
C GLU A 130 -14.36 -7.27 -1.70
N GLU A 131 -13.34 -8.06 -2.04
CA GLU A 131 -13.09 -9.35 -1.39
C GLU A 131 -12.66 -9.17 0.08
N PHE A 132 -11.81 -8.19 0.40
CA PHE A 132 -11.43 -7.87 1.78
C PHE A 132 -12.65 -7.42 2.60
N ALA A 133 -13.45 -6.52 2.04
CA ALA A 133 -14.62 -5.96 2.69
C ALA A 133 -15.70 -7.00 2.94
N HIS A 134 -15.86 -7.98 2.04
CA HIS A 134 -16.74 -9.13 2.23
C HIS A 134 -16.38 -9.92 3.49
N ALA A 135 -15.08 -10.04 3.83
CA ALA A 135 -14.65 -10.72 5.05
C ALA A 135 -14.75 -9.84 6.31
N CYS A 136 -14.24 -8.61 6.26
CA CYS A 136 -14.33 -7.64 7.35
C CYS A 136 -13.99 -6.23 6.85
N SER A 137 -14.94 -5.30 6.89
CA SER A 137 -14.72 -3.91 6.48
C SER A 137 -13.74 -3.14 7.38
N GLY A 138 -13.66 -3.47 8.68
CA GLY A 138 -12.70 -2.86 9.60
C GLY A 138 -11.25 -3.23 9.26
N ILE A 139 -10.99 -4.52 9.04
CA ILE A 139 -9.65 -5.00 8.62
C ILE A 139 -9.34 -4.53 7.19
N CYS A 140 -10.32 -4.53 6.29
CA CYS A 140 -10.19 -3.94 4.96
C CYS A 140 -9.69 -2.48 5.06
N LEU A 141 -10.29 -1.66 5.92
CA LEU A 141 -9.89 -0.27 6.09
C LEU A 141 -8.49 -0.11 6.70
N ALA A 142 -8.07 -1.03 7.58
CA ALA A 142 -6.70 -1.05 8.10
C ALA A 142 -5.67 -1.32 6.98
N LEU A 143 -5.98 -2.24 6.06
CA LEU A 143 -5.14 -2.58 4.90
C LEU A 143 -5.10 -1.43 3.87
N THR A 144 -6.26 -0.87 3.52
CA THR A 144 -6.41 0.05 2.39
C THR A 144 -6.27 1.52 2.80
N GLY A 145 -6.31 1.85 4.09
CA GLY A 145 -6.13 3.21 4.59
C GLY A 145 -4.79 3.84 4.19
N THR A 146 -3.73 3.02 4.05
CA THR A 146 -2.44 3.45 3.53
C THR A 146 -2.53 3.97 2.10
N GLU A 147 -3.44 3.41 1.29
CA GLU A 147 -3.66 3.80 -0.09
C GLU A 147 -4.13 5.27 -0.19
N LEU A 148 -5.00 5.71 0.73
CA LEU A 148 -5.40 7.12 0.85
C LEU A 148 -4.22 8.04 1.21
N GLY A 149 -3.34 7.57 2.09
CA GLY A 149 -2.14 8.33 2.49
C GLY A 149 -1.13 8.49 1.35
N GLN A 150 -0.98 7.46 0.50
CA GLN A 150 -0.03 7.46 -0.62
C GLN A 150 -0.53 8.19 -1.88
N THR A 151 -1.85 8.25 -2.12
CA THR A 151 -2.40 8.88 -3.34
C THR A 151 -1.88 10.31 -3.58
N PRO A 152 -1.85 11.24 -2.61
CA PRO A 152 -1.31 12.58 -2.84
C PRO A 152 0.17 12.58 -3.27
N VAL A 153 0.97 11.65 -2.75
CA VAL A 153 2.39 11.50 -3.11
C VAL A 153 2.52 10.95 -4.53
N ILE A 154 1.68 9.96 -4.91
CA ILE A 154 1.64 9.42 -6.27
C ILE A 154 1.27 10.51 -7.28
N LEU A 155 0.24 11.31 -6.99
CA LEU A 155 -0.27 12.32 -7.90
C LEU A 155 0.63 13.56 -8.00
N SER A 156 1.13 14.06 -6.87
CA SER A 156 1.74 15.39 -6.80
C SER A 156 3.15 15.43 -6.22
N GLY A 157 3.68 14.30 -5.75
CA GLY A 157 5.06 14.23 -5.26
C GLY A 157 6.09 14.40 -6.37
N ASN A 158 7.22 15.04 -6.05
CA ASN A 158 8.41 15.00 -6.89
C ASN A 158 9.09 13.61 -6.82
N GLU A 159 10.08 13.35 -7.68
CA GLU A 159 10.73 12.04 -7.75
C GLU A 159 11.42 11.65 -6.44
N GLU A 160 12.03 12.61 -5.73
CA GLU A 160 12.68 12.35 -4.45
C GLU A 160 11.66 11.94 -3.39
N GLN A 161 10.51 12.63 -3.30
CA GLN A 161 9.42 12.31 -2.39
C GLN A 161 8.81 10.95 -2.70
N LYS A 162 8.51 10.68 -3.98
CA LYS A 162 7.92 9.41 -4.41
C LYS A 162 8.85 8.25 -4.08
N LYS A 163 10.13 8.34 -4.45
CA LYS A 163 11.12 7.30 -4.11
C LYS A 163 11.24 7.09 -2.59
N LYS A 164 11.29 8.17 -1.82
CA LYS A 164 11.48 8.10 -0.36
C LYS A 164 10.26 7.55 0.41
N TYR A 165 9.05 7.97 0.05
CA TYR A 165 7.83 7.67 0.81
C TYR A 165 7.05 6.48 0.26
N LEU A 166 7.09 6.25 -1.06
CA LEU A 166 6.49 5.05 -1.66
C LEU A 166 7.42 3.86 -1.51
N GLY A 167 8.73 4.03 -1.76
CA GLY A 167 9.71 2.95 -1.65
C GLY A 167 9.73 2.28 -0.28
N ARG A 168 9.65 3.05 0.81
CA ARG A 168 9.59 2.47 2.17
C ARG A 168 8.35 1.61 2.43
N LEU A 169 7.22 1.91 1.77
CA LEU A 169 5.99 1.11 1.89
C LEU A 169 6.11 -0.21 1.12
N ILE A 170 7.03 -0.30 0.16
CA ILE A 170 7.34 -1.52 -0.59
C ILE A 170 8.42 -2.36 0.13
N GLU A 171 9.34 -1.72 0.84
CA GLU A 171 10.46 -2.42 1.50
C GLU A 171 10.00 -3.21 2.72
N GLU A 172 9.11 -2.63 3.53
CA GLU A 172 8.66 -3.13 4.83
C GLU A 172 7.12 -2.93 4.97
N PRO A 173 6.43 -3.69 5.85
CA PRO A 173 4.98 -3.58 6.07
C PRO A 173 4.63 -2.34 6.91
N LEU A 174 4.95 -1.16 6.37
CA LEU A 174 4.66 0.14 6.95
C LEU A 174 3.30 0.65 6.45
N LEU A 175 2.69 1.52 7.26
CA LEU A 175 1.40 2.14 6.94
C LEU A 175 1.56 3.65 6.77
N ALA A 176 0.65 4.25 6.02
CA ALA A 176 0.49 5.69 5.90
C ALA A 176 -0.92 6.11 6.32
N ALA A 177 -1.09 7.40 6.60
CA ALA A 177 -2.38 7.97 6.98
C ALA A 177 -2.64 9.30 6.27
N TYR A 178 -3.93 9.59 6.07
CA TYR A 178 -4.42 10.79 5.39
C TYR A 178 -5.12 11.71 6.40
N CYS A 179 -4.51 12.86 6.66
CA CYS A 179 -4.91 13.77 7.73
C CYS A 179 -5.52 15.05 7.19
N VAL A 180 -6.84 15.04 7.01
CA VAL A 180 -7.63 16.22 6.59
C VAL A 180 -8.60 16.63 7.68
N THR A 181 -9.49 15.73 8.06
CA THR A 181 -10.59 15.99 8.99
C THR A 181 -10.11 16.52 10.34
N GLU A 182 -10.84 17.48 10.86
CA GLU A 182 -10.63 18.15 12.13
C GLU A 182 -11.90 18.05 12.99
N PRO A 183 -11.83 18.29 14.31
CA PRO A 183 -13.01 18.25 15.17
C PRO A 183 -14.16 19.15 14.69
N GLY A 184 -13.84 20.29 14.07
CA GLY A 184 -14.82 21.25 13.56
C GLY A 184 -15.02 21.25 12.03
N ALA A 185 -14.32 20.40 11.28
CA ALA A 185 -14.36 20.40 9.81
C ALA A 185 -14.09 19.01 9.22
N GLY A 186 -15.14 18.38 8.69
CA GLY A 186 -15.07 17.09 7.99
C GLY A 186 -15.50 17.23 6.52
N SER A 187 -16.81 17.40 6.29
CA SER A 187 -17.36 17.63 4.95
C SER A 187 -16.87 18.93 4.32
N ASP A 188 -16.75 20.00 5.12
CA ASP A 188 -16.17 21.28 4.70
C ASP A 188 -14.65 21.26 4.85
N VAL A 189 -13.96 20.71 3.84
CA VAL A 189 -12.49 20.67 3.82
C VAL A 189 -11.87 22.07 3.70
N ALA A 190 -12.56 23.03 3.08
CA ALA A 190 -12.07 24.40 3.02
C ALA A 190 -12.04 25.04 4.41
N GLY A 191 -12.96 24.65 5.30
CA GLY A 191 -13.10 25.16 6.67
C GLY A 191 -11.99 24.80 7.66
N ILE A 192 -11.05 23.92 7.31
CA ILE A 192 -9.98 23.45 8.21
C ILE A 192 -9.14 24.60 8.82
N LYS A 193 -8.66 24.37 10.05
CA LYS A 193 -7.94 25.33 10.89
C LYS A 193 -6.50 24.93 11.20
N THR A 194 -6.06 23.70 10.95
CA THR A 194 -4.64 23.34 11.06
C THR A 194 -3.81 24.29 10.20
N ARG A 195 -2.84 24.96 10.81
CA ARG A 195 -1.97 25.95 10.16
C ARG A 195 -0.62 25.35 9.82
N ALA A 196 -0.06 25.75 8.69
CA ALA A 196 1.33 25.53 8.33
C ALA A 196 2.00 26.91 8.14
N GLU A 197 2.90 27.28 9.04
CA GLU A 197 3.64 28.54 8.99
C GLU A 197 5.07 28.29 8.48
N LYS A 198 5.51 28.97 7.42
CA LYS A 198 6.87 28.81 6.89
C LYS A 198 7.87 29.57 7.77
N LYS A 199 8.86 28.87 8.32
CA LYS A 199 9.99 29.44 9.08
C LYS A 199 11.31 28.96 8.46
N GLY A 200 11.90 29.80 7.63
CA GLY A 200 13.11 29.47 6.87
C GLY A 200 12.87 28.35 5.85
N ASP A 201 13.61 27.24 6.01
CA ASP A 201 13.54 26.04 5.18
C ASP A 201 12.47 25.02 5.65
N LYS A 202 11.75 25.32 6.74
CA LYS A 202 10.79 24.40 7.38
C LYS A 202 9.40 25.01 7.50
N TRP A 203 8.44 24.13 7.78
CA TRP A 203 7.07 24.48 8.12
C TRP A 203 6.79 24.09 9.57
N VAL A 204 6.17 24.99 10.33
CA VAL A 204 5.64 24.70 11.67
C VAL A 204 4.15 24.39 11.53
N LEU A 205 3.76 23.15 11.83
CA LEU A 205 2.37 22.73 11.84
C LEU A 205 1.76 22.91 13.23
N ASN A 206 0.58 23.53 13.31
CA ASN A 206 -0.21 23.65 14.54
C ASN A 206 -1.68 23.40 14.27
N GLY A 207 -2.29 22.47 14.99
CA GLY A 207 -3.71 22.17 14.91
C GLY A 207 -4.01 20.75 15.39
N GLN A 208 -5.27 20.35 15.25
CA GLN A 208 -5.74 19.03 15.67
C GLN A 208 -6.49 18.36 14.53
N LYS A 209 -6.11 17.12 14.23
CA LYS A 209 -6.80 16.24 13.28
C LYS A 209 -7.65 15.22 14.04
N MET A 210 -8.71 14.72 13.41
CA MET A 210 -9.68 13.82 14.05
C MET A 210 -10.11 12.73 13.08
N TRP A 211 -10.40 11.53 13.60
CA TRP A 211 -10.87 10.35 12.84
C TRP A 211 -9.88 9.85 11.79
N ILE A 212 -8.58 9.89 12.11
CA ILE A 212 -7.52 9.49 11.18
C ILE A 212 -7.34 7.98 11.23
N THR A 213 -7.82 7.28 10.19
CA THR A 213 -7.49 5.86 9.94
C THR A 213 -5.97 5.67 9.93
N ASN A 214 -5.50 4.62 10.61
CA ASN A 214 -4.07 4.33 10.84
C ASN A 214 -3.32 5.43 11.63
N GLY A 215 -4.02 6.39 12.23
CA GLY A 215 -3.40 7.55 12.91
C GLY A 215 -2.42 7.20 14.03
N GLY A 216 -2.63 6.09 14.74
CA GLY A 216 -1.72 5.64 15.80
C GLY A 216 -0.60 4.69 15.36
N VAL A 217 -0.61 4.24 14.10
CA VAL A 217 0.26 3.16 13.59
C VAL A 217 1.01 3.53 12.31
N ALA A 218 0.68 4.66 11.67
CA ALA A 218 1.30 5.09 10.43
C ALA A 218 2.75 5.54 10.64
N ASN A 219 3.61 5.17 9.69
CA ASN A 219 5.00 5.63 9.62
C ASN A 219 5.09 7.10 9.19
N TRP A 220 4.17 7.54 8.34
CA TRP A 220 4.12 8.91 7.85
C TRP A 220 2.69 9.32 7.49
N TYR A 221 2.48 10.64 7.43
CA TYR A 221 1.17 11.25 7.26
C TYR A 221 1.18 12.19 6.06
N PHE A 222 0.18 12.10 5.20
CA PHE A 222 -0.23 13.24 4.40
C PHE A 222 -1.04 14.18 5.29
N VAL A 223 -0.67 15.45 5.40
CA VAL A 223 -1.40 16.42 6.22
C VAL A 223 -1.80 17.61 5.37
N LEU A 224 -3.11 17.86 5.27
CA LEU A 224 -3.62 19.10 4.71
C LEU A 224 -3.67 20.17 5.80
N ALA A 225 -3.03 21.29 5.52
CA ALA A 225 -2.94 22.43 6.42
C ALA A 225 -3.08 23.73 5.62
N ARG A 226 -3.67 24.74 6.25
CA ARG A 226 -3.82 26.08 5.71
C ARG A 226 -2.51 26.86 5.88
N SER A 227 -1.91 27.26 4.76
CA SER A 227 -0.68 28.07 4.74
C SER A 227 -0.93 29.57 4.58
N ASN A 228 -2.07 29.95 3.99
CA ASN A 228 -2.49 31.35 3.91
C ASN A 228 -3.37 31.72 5.12
N PRO A 229 -2.99 32.71 5.95
CA PRO A 229 -3.83 33.14 7.06
C PRO A 229 -5.13 33.84 6.64
N ASP A 230 -5.19 34.41 5.43
CA ASP A 230 -6.40 35.04 4.87
C ASP A 230 -7.41 33.96 4.46
N PRO A 231 -8.65 33.96 5.00
CA PRO A 231 -9.63 32.94 4.70
C PRO A 231 -10.38 33.05 3.38
N LYS A 232 -10.08 34.06 2.55
CA LYS A 232 -10.72 34.25 1.23
C LYS A 232 -10.66 33.03 0.31
#